data_AF-A0A1C4KPL8-F1
#
_entry.id   AF-A0A1C4KPL8-F1
#
_cell.length_a   1.000
_cell.length_b   1.000
_cell.length_c   1.000
_cell.angle_alpha   90.00
_cell.angle_beta   90.00
_cell.angle_gamma   90.00
#
_symmetry.space_group_name_H-M   'P 1'
#
loop_
_entity.id
_entity.type
_entity.pdbx_description
1 polymer ?
#
loop_
_entity_poly.entity_id
_entity_poly.type
_entity_poly.pdbx_seq_one_letter_code
_entity_poly.pdbx_strand_id
1 'polypeptide(L)'
;MVFTAQPGGVSQDKLRELVRSAAQAPGPGAGQAAGQLVRAPDRAPRGRRSTHSGDAQPVTFFDHRLILEVCARRSPHRGSEGTRSHLEAAMKMLINVPETVVADALRGIAAAHPELVVDVEQRVIVRRGAPYEGKVGLVSGGGSGHEPLHGGFVGRGMLDAACPGEVFTSPVPDQMTRAAAAVDSGAGVLFIVKNYTGDVLNFDMAAELAEEEGVQVEKVLVNDDVAVTDSTYTAGRRGTGATLFVEKIAGAAADAGAPLDQVAAVARRVVESSRSLGVALSACSTPSKGGPTFDLPDGELEFGVGIHGEPGRERRAMMTSAEIADASVEAVVEDLRPDAPLLVLVNGMGATPLLELYGFTAEVHRALAERHLPVARTLVGNYVTSLDMAGSSVSICQVDEELLRLWDAPVSTPALRWGC
;
A
#
# COMPACT_ATOMS: atom_id res chain seq x y z
N MET A 1 -17.20 18.34 -50.07
CA MET A 1 -15.89 18.78 -49.52
C MET A 1 -16.10 19.01 -48.04
N VAL A 2 -15.69 18.06 -47.20
CA VAL A 2 -15.73 18.19 -45.74
C VAL A 2 -14.31 17.99 -45.27
N PHE A 3 -13.75 19.02 -44.64
CA PHE A 3 -12.41 19.02 -44.06
C PHE A 3 -12.41 18.17 -42.80
N THR A 4 -11.53 17.17 -42.72
CA THR A 4 -11.15 16.50 -41.48
C THR A 4 -9.83 17.11 -41.00
N ALA A 5 -9.84 17.70 -39.80
CA ALA A 5 -8.63 18.14 -39.11
C ALA A 5 -8.03 16.94 -38.35
N GLN A 6 -6.77 16.62 -38.60
CA GLN A 6 -5.99 15.67 -37.80
C GLN A 6 -5.45 16.37 -36.54
N PRO A 7 -5.51 15.76 -35.35
CA PRO A 7 -4.67 16.17 -34.22
C PRO A 7 -3.27 15.60 -34.43
N GLY A 8 -2.27 16.48 -34.46
CA GLY A 8 -0.86 16.12 -34.63
C GLY A 8 -0.32 15.36 -33.42
N GLY A 9 0.08 14.11 -33.64
CA GLY A 9 0.90 13.34 -32.71
C GLY A 9 2.32 13.87 -32.66
N VAL A 10 2.91 13.90 -31.46
CA VAL A 10 4.34 14.16 -31.26
C VAL A 10 5.11 12.93 -31.78
N SER A 11 6.04 13.11 -32.72
CA SER A 11 6.80 11.98 -33.26
C SER A 11 7.73 11.36 -32.22
N GLN A 12 7.97 10.05 -32.33
CA GLN A 12 8.83 9.27 -31.42
C GLN A 12 10.25 9.85 -31.27
N ASP A 13 10.73 10.61 -32.25
CA ASP A 13 12.03 11.28 -32.18
C ASP A 13 12.07 12.38 -31.09
N LYS A 14 10.95 13.09 -30.87
CA LYS A 14 10.86 14.12 -29.82
C LYS A 14 10.84 13.52 -28.40
N LEU A 15 10.25 12.34 -28.24
CA LEU A 15 10.26 11.60 -26.98
C LEU A 15 11.67 11.09 -26.63
N ARG A 16 12.40 10.57 -27.62
CA ARG A 16 13.80 10.16 -27.46
C ARG A 16 14.72 11.34 -27.13
N GLU A 17 14.43 12.53 -27.66
CA GLU A 17 15.19 13.75 -27.39
C GLU A 17 14.95 14.31 -25.98
N LEU A 18 13.71 14.23 -25.47
CA LEU A 18 13.36 14.57 -24.08
C LEU A 18 14.08 13.69 -23.06
N VAL A 19 14.13 12.38 -23.29
CA VAL A 19 14.85 11.42 -22.43
C VAL A 19 16.36 11.66 -22.45
N ARG A 20 16.93 12.06 -23.59
CA ARG A 20 18.36 12.42 -23.67
C ARG A 20 18.70 13.74 -23.00
N SER A 21 17.81 14.74 -23.05
CA SER A 21 18.09 16.04 -22.43
C SER A 21 18.07 15.98 -20.89
N ALA A 22 17.23 15.11 -20.31
CA ALA A 22 17.21 14.84 -18.87
C ALA A 22 18.48 14.11 -18.38
N ALA A 23 19.14 13.32 -19.23
CA ALA A 23 20.38 12.61 -18.90
C ALA A 23 21.64 13.51 -18.96
N GLN A 24 21.54 14.72 -19.50
CA GLN A 24 22.69 15.64 -19.68
C GLN A 24 22.63 16.88 -18.77
N ALA A 25 21.65 16.98 -17.87
CA ALA A 25 21.61 18.08 -16.91
C ALA A 25 22.82 17.99 -15.95
N PRO A 26 23.70 19.02 -15.89
CA PRO A 26 24.80 19.01 -14.96
C PRO A 26 24.27 19.06 -13.53
N GLY A 27 24.73 18.12 -12.69
CA GLY A 27 24.46 18.15 -11.25
C GLY A 27 24.88 19.48 -10.62
N PRO A 28 24.29 19.90 -9.49
CA PRO A 28 24.57 21.20 -8.91
C PRO A 28 26.04 21.29 -8.52
N GLY A 29 26.78 22.09 -9.28
CA GLY A 29 28.19 22.38 -9.06
C GLY A 29 28.38 23.14 -7.75
N ALA A 30 29.43 22.74 -7.03
CA ALA A 30 29.96 23.44 -5.88
C ALA A 30 30.32 24.89 -6.25
N GLY A 31 29.52 25.84 -5.76
CA GLY A 31 29.70 27.28 -5.94
C GLY A 31 29.64 28.00 -4.60
N GLN A 32 30.80 28.51 -4.20
CA GLN A 32 31.13 29.35 -3.04
C GLN A 32 29.99 30.17 -2.42
N ALA A 33 29.75 29.97 -1.12
CA ALA A 33 29.14 30.96 -0.24
C ALA A 33 30.14 31.32 0.88
N ALA A 34 30.84 32.44 0.69
CA ALA A 34 31.55 33.12 1.75
C ALA A 34 30.55 33.94 2.57
N GLY A 35 30.50 33.77 3.90
CA GLY A 35 29.62 34.56 4.74
C GLY A 35 29.57 34.16 6.21
N GLN A 36 30.54 34.66 6.97
CA GLN A 36 30.50 34.95 8.41
C GLN A 36 30.31 33.79 9.42
N LEU A 37 31.46 33.30 9.90
CA LEU A 37 31.59 32.63 11.20
C LEU A 37 31.32 33.62 12.35
N VAL A 38 30.41 33.28 13.24
CA VAL A 38 30.41 33.78 14.63
C VAL A 38 31.10 32.73 15.51
N ARG A 39 32.18 33.17 16.18
CA ARG A 39 33.05 32.39 17.06
C ARG A 39 32.33 31.98 18.34
N ALA A 40 32.44 30.71 18.72
CA ALA A 40 32.36 30.28 20.11
C ALA A 40 33.79 30.27 20.71
N PRO A 41 34.01 30.77 21.93
CA PRO A 41 35.30 30.63 22.60
C PRO A 41 35.37 29.30 23.36
N ASP A 42 36.58 28.74 23.35
CA ASP A 42 36.95 27.46 23.92
C ASP A 42 37.91 27.66 25.12
N ARG A 43 38.01 26.60 25.95
CA ARG A 43 39.02 26.25 26.99
C ARG A 43 38.66 26.41 28.49
N ALA A 44 38.31 25.27 29.10
CA ALA A 44 39.04 24.41 30.08
C ALA A 44 39.95 25.03 31.20
N PRO A 45 40.43 24.30 32.25
CA PRO A 45 40.09 22.94 32.74
C PRO A 45 40.15 22.71 34.30
N ARG A 46 39.94 21.43 34.73
CA ARG A 46 40.40 20.71 35.95
C ARG A 46 39.81 21.02 37.35
N GLY A 47 39.43 19.95 38.07
CA GLY A 47 39.73 19.83 39.51
C GLY A 47 38.79 19.04 40.44
N ARG A 48 39.16 17.77 40.71
CA ARG A 48 39.11 17.01 41.99
C ARG A 48 37.81 16.77 42.80
N ARG A 49 37.80 15.56 43.38
CA ARG A 49 36.88 14.93 44.35
C ARG A 49 36.83 15.66 45.70
N SER A 50 35.69 15.59 46.40
CA SER A 50 35.61 15.24 47.83
C SER A 50 34.17 14.94 48.29
N THR A 51 34.10 14.04 49.27
CA THR A 51 32.98 13.41 49.99
C THR A 51 32.36 14.27 51.11
N HIS A 52 31.09 14.01 51.48
CA HIS A 52 30.42 14.07 52.82
C HIS A 52 28.92 14.44 52.63
N SER A 53 27.93 13.57 52.92
CA SER A 53 27.34 13.11 54.21
C SER A 53 26.23 14.03 54.77
N GLY A 54 25.07 13.43 55.11
CA GLY A 54 24.00 14.01 55.95
C GLY A 54 22.66 14.15 55.20
N ASP A 55 21.74 13.18 55.29
CA ASP A 55 20.74 12.92 56.35
C ASP A 55 19.40 13.69 56.21
N ALA A 56 18.35 12.88 56.02
CA ALA A 56 17.03 12.91 56.65
C ALA A 56 15.95 13.98 56.31
N GLN A 57 14.87 13.44 55.70
CA GLN A 57 13.44 13.53 56.10
C GLN A 57 12.56 14.69 55.55
N PRO A 58 11.21 14.49 55.48
CA PRO A 58 10.42 14.67 54.26
C PRO A 58 9.48 15.89 54.31
N VAL A 59 8.88 16.24 53.16
CA VAL A 59 7.77 17.21 53.12
C VAL A 59 6.55 16.61 52.42
N THR A 60 5.43 16.82 53.11
CA THR A 60 4.10 16.24 52.99
C THR A 60 3.23 16.85 51.88
N PHE A 61 2.20 16.07 51.53
CA PHE A 61 0.96 16.39 50.82
C PHE A 61 0.40 17.82 51.01
N PHE A 62 -0.11 18.41 49.92
CA PHE A 62 -1.15 19.44 49.85
C PHE A 62 -1.94 19.19 48.54
N ASP A 63 -3.12 18.59 48.57
CA ASP A 63 -4.47 19.11 48.87
C ASP A 63 -5.14 19.84 47.69
N HIS A 64 -6.23 19.23 47.23
CA HIS A 64 -7.13 19.66 46.17
C HIS A 64 -8.27 20.48 46.80
N ARG A 65 -8.38 21.79 46.52
CA ARG A 65 -9.67 22.52 46.53
C ARG A 65 -9.56 23.99 46.10
N LEU A 66 -10.69 24.48 45.57
CA LEU A 66 -11.03 25.82 45.04
C LEU A 66 -10.51 26.08 43.60
N ILE A 67 -11.32 26.48 42.62
CA ILE A 67 -12.33 27.55 42.67
C ILE A 67 -13.54 27.19 41.77
N LEU A 68 -14.73 27.30 42.35
CA LEU A 68 -16.03 27.40 41.67
C LEU A 68 -16.47 28.87 41.64
N GLU A 69 -17.21 29.21 40.58
CA GLU A 69 -18.09 30.37 40.37
C GLU A 69 -17.49 31.77 40.22
N VAL A 70 -17.73 32.39 39.05
CA VAL A 70 -18.37 33.72 38.93
C VAL A 70 -18.92 33.90 37.50
N CYS A 71 -20.13 34.48 37.42
CA CYS A 71 -20.83 35.07 36.26
C CYS A 71 -21.83 34.21 35.45
N ALA A 72 -22.95 33.89 36.10
CA ALA A 72 -24.25 33.90 35.47
C ALA A 72 -24.88 35.30 35.55
N ARG A 73 -25.12 35.98 34.41
CA ARG A 73 -26.20 36.98 34.26
C ARG A 73 -26.80 36.91 32.85
N ARG A 74 -28.13 36.88 32.86
CA ARG A 74 -29.12 36.58 31.82
C ARG A 74 -29.18 37.58 30.66
N SER A 75 -29.66 37.11 29.52
CA SER A 75 -30.78 37.76 28.79
C SER A 75 -31.62 36.73 28.02
N PRO A 76 -32.93 36.96 27.82
CA PRO A 76 -33.88 35.96 27.35
C PRO A 76 -34.15 36.09 25.84
N HIS A 77 -34.20 34.98 25.11
CA HIS A 77 -34.98 34.92 23.87
C HIS A 77 -35.77 33.62 23.77
N ARG A 78 -37.08 33.78 23.60
CA ARG A 78 -38.07 32.74 23.35
C ARG A 78 -37.90 32.16 21.94
N GLY A 79 -38.03 30.84 21.85
CA GLY A 79 -38.81 30.17 20.82
C GLY A 79 -38.19 30.05 19.42
N SER A 80 -37.57 28.89 19.16
CA SER A 80 -37.98 28.06 18.03
C SER A 80 -37.68 26.59 18.34
N GLU A 81 -38.74 25.79 18.39
CA GLU A 81 -38.66 24.34 18.29
C GLU A 81 -38.16 23.95 16.89
N GLY A 82 -37.43 22.84 16.83
CA GLY A 82 -37.41 22.01 15.62
C GLY A 82 -36.48 22.46 14.49
N THR A 83 -35.18 22.39 14.71
CA THR A 83 -34.24 21.87 13.70
C THR A 83 -32.93 21.55 14.40
N ARG A 84 -32.82 20.31 14.92
CA ARG A 84 -31.49 19.70 15.01
C ARG A 84 -31.07 19.53 13.56
N SER A 85 -30.38 20.51 13.02
CA SER A 85 -29.60 20.30 11.80
C SER A 85 -28.75 19.09 12.10
N HIS A 86 -28.99 17.99 11.37
CA HIS A 86 -27.95 17.02 11.14
C HIS A 86 -26.76 17.84 10.65
N LEU A 87 -25.80 18.10 11.53
CA LEU A 87 -24.46 18.44 11.11
C LEU A 87 -24.05 17.23 10.29
N GLU A 88 -24.25 17.30 8.97
CA GLU A 88 -23.53 16.47 8.02
C GLU A 88 -22.10 16.49 8.52
N ALA A 89 -21.63 15.35 9.05
CA ALA A 89 -20.31 15.26 9.61
C ALA A 89 -19.35 15.56 8.45
N ALA A 90 -18.83 16.79 8.41
CA ALA A 90 -17.96 17.23 7.34
C ALA A 90 -16.78 16.26 7.26
N MET A 91 -16.62 15.64 6.09
CA MET A 91 -15.57 14.68 5.79
C MET A 91 -14.20 15.24 6.20
N LYS A 92 -13.46 14.49 7.02
CA LYS A 92 -12.13 14.87 7.52
C LYS A 92 -11.04 14.12 6.76
N MET A 93 -10.67 14.63 5.58
CA MET A 93 -9.55 14.11 4.80
C MET A 93 -8.51 15.22 4.55
N LEU A 94 -7.22 14.87 4.55
CA LEU A 94 -6.14 15.79 4.18
C LEU A 94 -5.99 15.82 2.65
N ILE A 95 -6.93 16.49 1.97
CA ILE A 95 -6.97 16.62 0.52
C ILE A 95 -7.26 18.07 0.13
N ASN A 96 -6.86 18.49 -1.08
CA ASN A 96 -7.27 19.78 -1.62
C ASN A 96 -8.71 19.71 -2.12
N VAL A 97 -8.94 18.91 -3.17
CA VAL A 97 -10.26 18.59 -3.73
C VAL A 97 -10.29 17.12 -4.18
N PRO A 98 -11.47 16.46 -4.18
CA PRO A 98 -11.58 15.06 -4.59
C PRO A 98 -11.01 14.75 -5.98
N GLU A 99 -11.14 15.66 -6.94
CA GLU A 99 -10.76 15.48 -8.34
C GLU A 99 -9.25 15.43 -8.56
N THR A 100 -8.47 16.05 -7.68
CA THR A 100 -7.00 16.12 -7.81
C THR A 100 -6.29 15.18 -6.84
N VAL A 101 -7.02 14.43 -6.01
CA VAL A 101 -6.44 13.66 -4.89
C VAL A 101 -5.32 12.70 -5.33
N VAL A 102 -5.52 11.97 -6.44
CA VAL A 102 -4.52 11.04 -6.97
C VAL A 102 -3.31 11.82 -7.53
N ALA A 103 -3.54 12.88 -8.30
CA ALA A 103 -2.46 13.70 -8.85
C ALA A 103 -1.64 14.40 -7.75
N ASP A 104 -2.30 14.85 -6.68
CA ASP A 104 -1.67 15.46 -5.50
C ASP A 104 -0.78 14.43 -4.77
N ALA A 105 -1.30 13.20 -4.56
CA ALA A 105 -0.53 12.10 -3.98
C ALA A 105 0.70 11.75 -4.85
N LEU A 106 0.55 11.68 -6.17
CA LEU A 106 1.66 11.42 -7.09
C LEU A 106 2.74 12.49 -7.05
N ARG A 107 2.37 13.77 -6.94
CA ARG A 107 3.35 14.85 -6.72
C ARG A 107 4.08 14.68 -5.39
N GLY A 108 3.39 14.21 -4.35
CA GLY A 108 3.99 13.84 -3.06
C GLY A 108 5.02 12.72 -3.19
N ILE A 109 4.66 11.63 -3.88
CA ILE A 109 5.58 10.50 -4.15
C ILE A 109 6.82 11.00 -4.92
N ALA A 110 6.63 11.78 -5.98
CA ALA A 110 7.71 12.33 -6.78
C ALA A 110 8.70 13.18 -5.96
N ALA A 111 8.18 13.94 -4.99
CA ALA A 111 8.99 14.79 -4.12
C ALA A 111 9.72 14.00 -3.03
N ALA A 112 9.12 12.95 -2.50
CA ALA A 112 9.67 12.15 -1.40
C ALA A 112 10.68 11.09 -1.86
N HIS A 113 10.50 10.56 -3.08
CA HIS A 113 11.23 9.39 -3.58
C HIS A 113 11.99 9.71 -4.88
N PRO A 114 13.17 10.34 -4.80
CA PRO A 114 13.97 10.68 -5.98
C PRO A 114 14.43 9.46 -6.77
N GLU A 115 14.43 8.26 -6.19
CA GLU A 115 14.67 6.98 -6.86
C GLU A 115 13.57 6.56 -7.84
N LEU A 116 12.45 7.29 -7.90
CA LEU A 116 11.34 7.07 -8.81
C LEU A 116 11.27 8.18 -9.87
N VAL A 117 10.70 7.84 -11.03
CA VAL A 117 10.23 8.77 -12.06
C VAL A 117 8.71 8.69 -12.05
N VAL A 118 8.04 9.78 -11.70
CA VAL A 118 6.58 9.83 -11.59
C VAL A 118 6.02 10.76 -12.66
N ASP A 119 5.29 10.17 -13.61
CA ASP A 119 4.48 10.92 -14.57
C ASP A 119 3.11 11.16 -13.92
N VAL A 120 2.90 12.38 -13.43
CA VAL A 120 1.65 12.78 -12.75
C VAL A 120 0.48 12.87 -13.73
N GLU A 121 0.74 13.26 -14.98
CA GLU A 121 -0.31 13.46 -15.99
C GLU A 121 -0.81 12.13 -16.52
N GLN A 122 0.10 11.21 -16.83
CA GLN A 122 -0.24 9.86 -17.28
C GLN A 122 -0.47 8.88 -16.13
N ARG A 123 -0.21 9.30 -14.87
CA ARG A 123 -0.31 8.50 -13.66
C ARG A 123 0.44 7.16 -13.82
N VAL A 124 1.74 7.27 -14.05
CA VAL A 124 2.66 6.13 -14.11
C VAL A 124 3.84 6.41 -13.18
N ILE A 125 4.18 5.44 -12.35
CA ILE A 125 5.35 5.46 -11.49
C ILE A 125 6.33 4.45 -12.05
N VAL A 126 7.56 4.86 -12.34
CA VAL A 126 8.61 3.99 -12.89
C VAL A 126 9.84 4.07 -12.00
N ARG A 127 10.49 2.93 -11.77
CA ARG A 127 11.80 2.84 -11.11
C ARG A 127 12.82 3.62 -11.93
N ARG A 128 13.53 4.57 -11.32
CA ARG A 128 14.55 5.35 -12.03
C ARG A 128 15.61 4.43 -12.63
N GLY A 129 16.01 4.72 -13.86
CA GLY A 129 17.00 3.94 -14.60
C GLY A 129 16.43 2.74 -15.35
N ALA A 130 15.12 2.47 -15.27
CA ALA A 130 14.47 1.53 -16.16
C ALA A 130 14.57 1.97 -17.64
N PRO A 131 14.60 1.03 -18.60
CA PRO A 131 14.63 -0.42 -18.38
C PRO A 131 16.00 -0.91 -17.89
N TYR A 132 16.01 -2.00 -17.12
CA TYR A 132 17.24 -2.64 -16.63
C TYR A 132 17.63 -3.78 -17.58
N GLU A 133 18.80 -3.66 -18.23
CA GLU A 133 19.25 -4.58 -19.28
C GLU A 133 19.21 -6.05 -18.86
N GLY A 134 18.56 -6.89 -19.69
CA GLY A 134 18.45 -8.34 -19.47
C GLY A 134 17.52 -8.76 -18.33
N LYS A 135 16.83 -7.82 -17.68
CA LYS A 135 15.87 -8.09 -16.62
C LYS A 135 14.45 -8.05 -17.17
N VAL A 136 13.62 -9.04 -16.81
CA VAL A 136 12.17 -9.00 -17.02
C VAL A 136 11.60 -7.77 -16.30
N GLY A 137 10.82 -6.95 -17.02
CA GLY A 137 10.13 -5.82 -16.42
C GLY A 137 8.90 -6.26 -15.63
N LEU A 138 8.67 -5.69 -14.44
CA LEU A 138 7.46 -5.98 -13.65
C LEU A 138 6.56 -4.76 -13.58
N VAL A 139 5.29 -4.94 -13.98
CA VAL A 139 4.26 -3.91 -13.91
C VAL A 139 3.05 -4.42 -13.13
N SER A 140 2.56 -3.61 -12.20
CA SER A 140 1.23 -3.79 -11.61
C SER A 140 0.46 -2.47 -11.59
N GLY A 141 -0.75 -2.48 -11.07
CA GLY A 141 -1.65 -1.36 -11.10
C GLY A 141 -3.03 -1.69 -10.55
N GLY A 142 -3.88 -0.68 -10.54
CA GLY A 142 -5.25 -0.76 -10.03
C GLY A 142 -5.72 0.59 -9.52
N GLY A 143 -6.91 0.59 -8.92
CA GLY A 143 -7.43 1.79 -8.26
C GLY A 143 -6.49 2.32 -7.18
N SER A 144 -6.45 3.65 -7.04
CA SER A 144 -5.78 4.31 -5.92
C SER A 144 -6.58 4.11 -4.62
N GLY A 145 -5.94 4.36 -3.47
CA GLY A 145 -6.57 4.18 -2.15
C GLY A 145 -6.17 2.90 -1.41
N HIS A 146 -5.19 2.17 -1.94
CA HIS A 146 -4.61 0.97 -1.31
C HIS A 146 -3.15 1.19 -0.90
N GLU A 147 -2.68 2.43 -0.87
CA GLU A 147 -1.28 2.76 -0.62
C GLU A 147 -0.79 2.10 0.67
N PRO A 148 0.41 1.49 0.68
CA PRO A 148 1.47 1.61 -0.34
C PRO A 148 1.29 0.78 -1.62
N LEU A 149 0.33 -0.14 -1.70
CA LEU A 149 0.04 -0.89 -2.92
C LEU A 149 -0.47 0.08 -4.01
N HIS A 150 0.12 0.18 -5.20
CA HIS A 150 1.32 -0.47 -5.73
C HIS A 150 2.56 0.42 -5.77
N GLY A 151 2.36 1.74 -5.83
CA GLY A 151 3.43 2.71 -6.07
C GLY A 151 4.56 2.67 -5.05
N GLY A 152 4.25 2.32 -3.79
CA GLY A 152 5.22 2.15 -2.73
C GLY A 152 6.09 0.89 -2.85
N PHE A 153 5.77 -0.01 -3.78
CA PHE A 153 6.52 -1.24 -4.09
C PHE A 153 7.30 -1.16 -5.40
N VAL A 154 7.37 0.03 -6.03
CA VAL A 154 8.27 0.26 -7.17
C VAL A 154 9.71 0.44 -6.65
N GLY A 155 10.63 -0.39 -7.14
CA GLY A 155 12.03 -0.37 -6.74
C GLY A 155 12.75 -1.71 -6.91
N ARG A 156 14.01 -1.77 -6.46
CA ARG A 156 14.83 -2.97 -6.58
C ARG A 156 14.22 -4.12 -5.78
N GLY A 157 14.16 -5.31 -6.38
CA GLY A 157 13.64 -6.53 -5.77
C GLY A 157 12.11 -6.67 -5.79
N MET A 158 11.38 -5.74 -6.42
CA MET A 158 9.91 -5.75 -6.57
C MET A 158 9.50 -5.24 -7.97
N LEU A 159 8.54 -4.30 -8.06
CA LEU A 159 8.01 -3.75 -9.31
C LEU A 159 9.00 -2.78 -9.97
N ASP A 160 9.01 -2.73 -11.31
CA ASP A 160 9.71 -1.68 -12.07
C ASP A 160 8.78 -0.54 -12.44
N ALA A 161 7.47 -0.78 -12.55
CA ALA A 161 6.48 0.27 -12.70
C ALA A 161 5.15 -0.07 -12.03
N ALA A 162 4.39 0.98 -11.70
CA ALA A 162 3.03 0.90 -11.21
C ALA A 162 2.12 1.89 -11.95
N CYS A 163 0.87 1.50 -12.19
CA CYS A 163 -0.15 2.31 -12.85
C CYS A 163 -1.32 2.63 -11.91
N PRO A 164 -1.29 3.77 -11.18
CA PRO A 164 -2.42 4.21 -10.37
C PRO A 164 -3.59 4.69 -11.24
N GLY A 165 -4.77 4.10 -11.01
CA GLY A 165 -6.05 4.59 -11.52
C GLY A 165 -6.67 5.66 -10.61
N GLU A 166 -7.94 6.00 -10.84
CA GLU A 166 -8.71 6.79 -9.88
C GLU A 166 -8.94 6.01 -8.58
N VAL A 167 -9.42 6.67 -7.52
CA VAL A 167 -9.74 5.98 -6.25
C VAL A 167 -10.70 4.82 -6.51
N PHE A 168 -10.28 3.60 -6.15
CA PHE A 168 -11.00 2.34 -6.34
C PHE A 168 -11.46 2.05 -7.78
N THR A 169 -10.78 2.62 -8.79
CA THR A 169 -11.08 2.40 -10.20
C THR A 169 -9.83 2.04 -10.97
N SER A 170 -9.86 0.92 -11.71
CA SER A 170 -8.75 0.47 -12.56
C SER A 170 -8.15 1.60 -13.42
N PRO A 171 -6.83 1.63 -13.62
CA PRO A 171 -6.21 2.47 -14.65
C PRO A 171 -6.71 2.10 -16.05
N VAL A 172 -6.56 3.02 -16.99
CA VAL A 172 -6.91 2.80 -18.41
C VAL A 172 -5.77 2.07 -19.14
N PRO A 173 -6.05 1.27 -20.20
CA PRO A 173 -5.06 0.43 -20.88
C PRO A 173 -3.77 1.17 -21.29
N ASP A 174 -3.89 2.37 -21.85
CA ASP A 174 -2.77 3.21 -22.27
C ASP A 174 -1.73 3.46 -21.16
N GLN A 175 -2.15 3.51 -19.89
CA GLN A 175 -1.22 3.69 -18.77
C GLN A 175 -0.30 2.47 -18.62
N MET A 176 -0.86 1.27 -18.72
CA MET A 176 -0.11 0.01 -18.61
C MET A 176 0.75 -0.24 -19.84
N THR A 177 0.27 0.10 -21.04
CA THR A 177 1.08 0.04 -22.28
C THR A 177 2.30 0.95 -22.18
N ARG A 178 2.13 2.20 -21.71
CA ARG A 178 3.26 3.11 -21.45
C ARG A 178 4.23 2.56 -20.41
N ALA A 179 3.71 1.99 -19.33
CA ALA A 179 4.53 1.40 -18.28
C ALA A 179 5.34 0.21 -18.80
N ALA A 180 4.72 -0.69 -19.57
CA ALA A 180 5.38 -1.82 -20.22
C ALA A 180 6.51 -1.35 -21.14
N ALA A 181 6.25 -0.39 -22.02
CA ALA A 181 7.26 0.19 -22.90
C ALA A 181 8.42 0.86 -22.14
N ALA A 182 8.16 1.43 -20.95
CA ALA A 182 9.18 2.07 -20.13
C ALA A 182 10.09 1.07 -19.39
N VAL A 183 9.62 -0.16 -19.15
CA VAL A 183 10.37 -1.18 -18.38
C VAL A 183 10.85 -2.36 -19.23
N ASP A 184 10.43 -2.46 -20.49
CA ASP A 184 10.90 -3.50 -21.40
C ASP A 184 12.39 -3.32 -21.75
N SER A 185 13.20 -4.30 -21.35
CA SER A 185 14.62 -4.38 -21.64
C SER A 185 14.95 -5.28 -22.84
N GLY A 186 13.92 -5.80 -23.53
CA GLY A 186 14.01 -6.88 -24.49
C GLY A 186 13.92 -8.29 -23.87
N ALA A 187 13.75 -8.38 -22.54
CA ALA A 187 13.52 -9.63 -21.82
C ALA A 187 12.02 -9.92 -21.56
N GLY A 188 11.12 -9.05 -22.04
CA GLY A 188 9.69 -9.14 -21.83
C GLY A 188 9.23 -8.54 -20.50
N VAL A 189 7.91 -8.48 -20.32
CA VAL A 189 7.24 -7.80 -19.20
C VAL A 189 6.21 -8.73 -18.55
N LEU A 190 6.23 -8.82 -17.23
CA LEU A 190 5.21 -9.50 -16.44
C LEU A 190 4.20 -8.49 -15.88
N PHE A 191 2.93 -8.67 -16.24
CA PHE A 191 1.79 -8.00 -15.61
C PHE A 191 1.28 -8.82 -14.42
N ILE A 192 1.30 -8.21 -13.23
CA ILE A 192 0.71 -8.76 -12.02
C ILE A 192 -0.62 -8.06 -11.79
N VAL A 193 -1.72 -8.79 -11.89
CA VAL A 193 -3.07 -8.23 -11.96
C VAL A 193 -3.91 -8.77 -10.80
N LYS A 194 -4.53 -7.90 -10.01
CA LYS A 194 -5.50 -8.31 -9.00
C LYS A 194 -6.80 -8.70 -9.67
N ASN A 195 -7.47 -9.76 -9.19
CA ASN A 195 -8.71 -10.22 -9.81
C ASN A 195 -9.90 -9.32 -9.46
N TYR A 196 -10.00 -8.22 -10.19
CA TYR A 196 -11.15 -7.33 -10.28
C TYR A 196 -11.51 -7.16 -11.75
N THR A 197 -12.79 -7.19 -12.10
CA THR A 197 -13.24 -7.18 -13.49
C THR A 197 -12.67 -6.01 -14.28
N GLY A 198 -12.64 -4.81 -13.69
CA GLY A 198 -12.03 -3.64 -14.32
C GLY A 198 -10.53 -3.79 -14.56
N ASP A 199 -9.79 -4.27 -13.55
CA ASP A 199 -8.35 -4.50 -13.63
C ASP A 199 -8.04 -5.55 -14.72
N VAL A 200 -8.74 -6.69 -14.71
CA VAL A 200 -8.54 -7.77 -15.69
C VAL A 200 -8.76 -7.30 -17.11
N LEU A 201 -9.91 -6.66 -17.39
CA LEU A 201 -10.24 -6.20 -18.74
C LEU A 201 -9.26 -5.15 -19.26
N ASN A 202 -8.85 -4.20 -18.41
CA ASN A 202 -7.94 -3.14 -18.82
C ASN A 202 -6.51 -3.64 -19.01
N PHE A 203 -6.03 -4.56 -18.18
CA PHE A 203 -4.71 -5.18 -18.35
C PHE A 203 -4.66 -6.13 -19.55
N ASP A 204 -5.77 -6.81 -19.88
CA ASP A 204 -5.86 -7.65 -21.08
C ASP A 204 -5.75 -6.80 -22.34
N MET A 205 -6.51 -5.71 -22.42
CA MET A 205 -6.40 -4.75 -23.51
C MET A 205 -4.99 -4.14 -23.59
N ALA A 206 -4.37 -3.81 -22.45
CA ALA A 206 -3.02 -3.26 -22.44
C ALA A 206 -1.97 -4.26 -22.92
N ALA A 207 -2.14 -5.55 -22.62
CA ALA A 207 -1.25 -6.60 -23.09
C ALA A 207 -1.33 -6.73 -24.62
N GLU A 208 -2.54 -6.77 -25.19
CA GLU A 208 -2.75 -6.78 -26.65
C GLU A 208 -2.07 -5.57 -27.31
N LEU A 209 -2.27 -4.37 -26.77
CA LEU A 209 -1.65 -3.13 -27.30
C LEU A 209 -0.11 -3.15 -27.19
N ALA A 210 0.44 -3.65 -26.08
CA ALA A 210 1.89 -3.74 -25.90
C ALA A 210 2.52 -4.78 -26.85
N GLU A 211 1.84 -5.90 -27.09
CA GLU A 211 2.27 -6.93 -28.03
C GLU A 211 2.25 -6.41 -29.48
N GLU A 212 1.26 -5.60 -29.86
CA GLU A 212 1.23 -4.90 -31.15
C GLU A 212 2.44 -3.96 -31.34
N GLU A 213 2.96 -3.39 -30.24
CA GLU A 213 4.17 -2.58 -30.22
C GLU A 213 5.47 -3.40 -30.13
N GLY A 214 5.37 -4.74 -30.08
CA GLY A 214 6.49 -5.67 -30.07
C GLY A 214 7.04 -6.01 -28.68
N VAL A 215 6.32 -5.65 -27.61
CA VAL A 215 6.68 -6.03 -26.23
C VAL A 215 6.10 -7.39 -25.91
N GLN A 216 6.93 -8.37 -25.55
CA GLN A 216 6.44 -9.65 -25.06
C GLN A 216 5.85 -9.48 -23.66
N VAL A 217 4.57 -9.81 -23.48
CA VAL A 217 3.88 -9.69 -22.19
C VAL A 217 3.41 -11.06 -21.71
N GLU A 218 3.61 -11.33 -20.41
CA GLU A 218 2.93 -12.40 -19.69
C GLU A 218 2.05 -11.80 -18.59
N LYS A 219 0.96 -12.47 -18.26
CA LYS A 219 0.02 -12.03 -17.22
C LYS A 219 -0.10 -13.08 -16.12
N VAL A 220 -0.10 -12.62 -14.87
CA VAL A 220 -0.45 -13.41 -13.69
C VAL A 220 -1.58 -12.74 -12.93
N LEU A 221 -2.65 -13.51 -12.73
CA LEU A 221 -3.84 -13.08 -12.01
C LEU A 221 -3.75 -13.51 -10.54
N VAL A 222 -3.93 -12.58 -9.62
CA VAL A 222 -3.93 -12.81 -8.17
C VAL A 222 -5.37 -12.88 -7.68
N ASN A 223 -5.76 -14.01 -7.09
CA ASN A 223 -7.13 -14.34 -6.68
C ASN A 223 -7.17 -15.09 -5.33
N ASP A 224 -6.45 -14.55 -4.35
CA ASP A 224 -6.13 -15.16 -3.05
C ASP A 224 -7.22 -15.05 -1.99
N ASP A 225 -8.19 -14.15 -2.16
CA ASP A 225 -9.22 -13.91 -1.15
C ASP A 225 -10.18 -15.11 -1.03
N VAL A 226 -10.22 -15.74 0.15
CA VAL A 226 -11.09 -16.88 0.40
C VAL A 226 -12.53 -16.46 0.70
N ALA A 227 -12.79 -15.17 0.97
CA ALA A 227 -14.06 -14.71 1.48
C ALA A 227 -15.23 -15.09 0.56
N VAL A 228 -15.14 -14.78 -0.73
CA VAL A 228 -16.25 -14.97 -1.67
C VAL A 228 -15.75 -15.48 -3.01
N THR A 229 -16.55 -16.33 -3.66
CA THR A 229 -16.26 -16.88 -4.99
C THR A 229 -16.76 -15.99 -6.12
N ASP A 230 -17.68 -15.05 -5.85
CA ASP A 230 -18.12 -13.98 -6.76
C ASP A 230 -18.49 -12.75 -5.91
N SER A 231 -18.23 -11.54 -6.41
CA SER A 231 -18.53 -10.30 -5.69
C SER A 231 -18.98 -9.17 -6.63
N THR A 232 -19.35 -8.01 -6.07
CA THR A 232 -19.87 -6.86 -6.82
C THR A 232 -19.00 -6.45 -8.02
N TYR A 233 -17.68 -6.62 -7.92
CA TYR A 233 -16.72 -6.20 -8.95
C TYR A 233 -15.85 -7.33 -9.49
N THR A 234 -16.09 -8.59 -9.10
CA THR A 234 -15.22 -9.72 -9.44
C THR A 234 -16.02 -10.97 -9.77
N ALA A 235 -15.68 -11.60 -10.90
CA ALA A 235 -16.00 -13.01 -11.15
C ALA A 235 -14.87 -13.89 -10.60
N GLY A 236 -15.19 -14.88 -9.79
CA GLY A 236 -14.17 -15.62 -9.03
C GLY A 236 -13.76 -14.89 -7.74
N ARG A 237 -12.62 -15.32 -7.18
CA ARG A 237 -12.04 -14.77 -5.95
C ARG A 237 -11.34 -13.44 -6.18
N ARG A 238 -11.44 -12.50 -5.24
CA ARG A 238 -10.74 -11.21 -5.31
C ARG A 238 -9.23 -11.36 -5.12
N GLY A 239 -8.46 -10.42 -5.66
CA GLY A 239 -7.02 -10.30 -5.41
C GLY A 239 -6.74 -9.27 -4.32
N THR A 240 -6.13 -9.68 -3.20
CA THR A 240 -5.94 -8.85 -2.01
C THR A 240 -4.49 -8.91 -1.50
N GLY A 241 -4.26 -9.38 -0.27
CA GLY A 241 -2.98 -9.27 0.42
C GLY A 241 -1.85 -10.12 -0.19
N ALA A 242 -2.14 -11.24 -0.84
CA ALA A 242 -1.12 -12.06 -1.48
C ALA A 242 -0.43 -11.37 -2.65
N THR A 243 -1.03 -10.31 -3.20
CA THR A 243 -0.42 -9.49 -4.25
C THR A 243 0.97 -9.01 -3.85
N LEU A 244 1.16 -8.63 -2.57
CA LEU A 244 2.47 -8.24 -2.04
C LEU A 244 3.50 -9.38 -2.12
N PHE A 245 3.11 -10.61 -1.82
CA PHE A 245 4.00 -11.77 -1.92
C PHE A 245 4.40 -12.01 -3.37
N VAL A 246 3.45 -11.91 -4.30
CA VAL A 246 3.70 -12.11 -5.73
C VAL A 246 4.67 -11.06 -6.24
N GLU A 247 4.45 -9.77 -5.95
CA GLU A 247 5.34 -8.68 -6.35
C GLU A 247 6.75 -8.83 -5.79
N LYS A 248 6.87 -9.21 -4.51
CA LYS A 248 8.17 -9.40 -3.86
C LYS A 248 8.96 -10.56 -4.45
N ILE A 249 8.30 -11.71 -4.59
CA ILE A 249 8.98 -12.95 -4.97
C ILE A 249 9.26 -12.96 -6.47
N ALA A 250 8.32 -12.50 -7.30
CA ALA A 250 8.54 -12.35 -8.74
C ALA A 250 9.60 -11.29 -9.03
N GLY A 251 9.57 -10.15 -8.32
CA GLY A 251 10.57 -9.10 -8.48
C GLY A 251 11.98 -9.57 -8.12
N ALA A 252 12.11 -10.37 -7.06
CA ALA A 252 13.38 -11.00 -6.70
C ALA A 252 13.86 -12.02 -7.74
N ALA A 253 12.95 -12.81 -8.34
CA ALA A 253 13.29 -13.74 -9.40
C ALA A 253 13.78 -13.02 -10.66
N ALA A 254 13.11 -11.93 -11.05
CA ALA A 254 13.51 -11.11 -12.17
C ALA A 254 14.85 -10.37 -11.93
N ASP A 255 15.06 -9.82 -10.73
CA ASP A 255 16.35 -9.21 -10.36
C ASP A 255 17.50 -10.24 -10.33
N ALA A 256 17.20 -11.53 -10.16
CA ALA A 256 18.16 -12.63 -10.28
C ALA A 256 18.43 -13.05 -11.74
N GLY A 257 17.80 -12.39 -12.73
CA GLY A 257 17.98 -12.64 -14.15
C GLY A 257 17.19 -13.84 -14.69
N ALA A 258 16.15 -14.29 -13.98
CA ALA A 258 15.28 -15.35 -14.48
C ALA A 258 14.51 -14.88 -15.73
N PRO A 259 14.34 -15.74 -16.76
CA PRO A 259 13.56 -15.42 -17.95
C PRO A 259 12.06 -15.30 -17.64
N LEU A 260 11.31 -14.63 -18.53
CA LEU A 260 9.90 -14.27 -18.33
C LEU A 260 9.02 -15.45 -17.93
N ASP A 261 9.19 -16.61 -18.59
CA ASP A 261 8.43 -17.83 -18.32
C ASP A 261 8.65 -18.35 -16.89
N GLN A 262 9.89 -18.29 -16.40
CA GLN A 262 10.23 -18.68 -15.02
C GLN A 262 9.72 -17.67 -14.00
N VAL A 263 9.82 -16.37 -14.28
CA VAL A 263 9.28 -15.33 -13.39
C VAL A 263 7.75 -15.48 -13.29
N ALA A 264 7.06 -15.70 -14.42
CA ALA A 264 5.63 -15.95 -14.44
C ALA A 264 5.25 -17.25 -13.72
N ALA A 265 6.02 -18.33 -13.88
CA ALA A 265 5.79 -19.60 -13.18
C ALA A 265 5.94 -19.45 -11.67
N VAL A 266 6.98 -18.74 -11.19
CA VAL A 266 7.18 -18.44 -9.77
C VAL A 266 6.01 -17.60 -9.24
N ALA A 267 5.58 -16.57 -9.97
CA ALA A 267 4.46 -15.73 -9.58
C ALA A 267 3.15 -16.54 -9.45
N ARG A 268 2.85 -17.43 -10.40
CA ARG A 268 1.68 -18.34 -10.34
C ARG A 268 1.75 -19.30 -9.15
N ARG A 269 2.92 -19.88 -8.87
CA ARG A 269 3.14 -20.72 -7.68
C ARG A 269 2.86 -19.96 -6.38
N VAL A 270 3.27 -18.70 -6.28
CA VAL A 270 2.98 -17.86 -5.11
C VAL A 270 1.49 -17.62 -4.98
N VAL A 271 0.77 -17.32 -6.07
CA VAL A 271 -0.70 -17.18 -6.05
C VAL A 271 -1.36 -18.47 -5.55
N GLU A 272 -1.02 -19.61 -6.13
CA GLU A 272 -1.58 -20.92 -5.77
C GLU A 272 -1.32 -21.27 -4.29
N SER A 273 -0.15 -20.88 -3.78
CA SER A 273 0.30 -21.15 -2.40
C SER A 273 -0.17 -20.09 -1.39
N SER A 274 -0.95 -19.10 -1.81
CA SER A 274 -1.37 -17.99 -0.95
C SER A 274 -2.88 -17.86 -0.80
N ARG A 275 -3.34 -17.57 0.41
CA ARG A 275 -4.75 -17.26 0.72
C ARG A 275 -4.86 -16.10 1.71
N SER A 276 -5.92 -15.31 1.56
CA SER A 276 -6.18 -14.14 2.39
C SER A 276 -7.62 -14.03 2.85
N LEU A 277 -7.82 -13.35 3.98
CA LEU A 277 -9.13 -12.94 4.46
C LEU A 277 -9.04 -11.57 5.14
N GLY A 278 -9.93 -10.65 4.78
CA GLY A 278 -10.08 -9.32 5.41
C GLY A 278 -11.25 -9.24 6.41
N VAL A 279 -11.13 -8.35 7.39
CA VAL A 279 -12.18 -7.99 8.35
C VAL A 279 -12.23 -6.48 8.52
N ALA A 280 -13.41 -5.88 8.39
CA ALA A 280 -13.64 -4.46 8.65
C ALA A 280 -14.34 -4.25 10.00
N LEU A 281 -13.81 -3.29 10.77
CA LEU A 281 -14.40 -2.74 11.99
C LEU A 281 -15.11 -1.40 11.72
N SER A 282 -14.80 -0.76 10.59
CA SER A 282 -15.54 0.38 10.05
C SER A 282 -15.50 0.32 8.52
N ALA A 283 -16.46 0.98 7.86
CA ALA A 283 -16.32 1.25 6.43
C ALA A 283 -15.24 2.31 6.16
N CYS A 284 -14.70 2.33 4.94
CA CYS A 284 -13.88 3.44 4.44
C CYS A 284 -14.75 4.55 3.87
N SER A 285 -14.19 5.76 3.79
CA SER A 285 -14.78 6.93 3.13
C SER A 285 -14.00 7.24 1.86
N THR A 286 -14.70 7.41 0.75
CA THR A 286 -14.05 7.85 -0.51
C THR A 286 -14.15 9.38 -0.67
N PRO A 287 -13.14 10.05 -1.23
CA PRO A 287 -13.18 11.50 -1.50
C PRO A 287 -14.38 11.92 -2.35
N SER A 288 -14.79 11.11 -3.32
CA SER A 288 -15.90 11.39 -4.25
C SER A 288 -17.28 11.27 -3.59
N LYS A 289 -17.50 10.25 -2.76
CA LYS A 289 -18.77 10.04 -2.04
C LYS A 289 -18.94 10.98 -0.84
N GLY A 290 -17.84 11.43 -0.23
CA GLY A 290 -17.90 12.31 0.94
C GLY A 290 -18.23 11.60 2.26
N GLY A 291 -18.26 10.26 2.29
CA GLY A 291 -18.65 9.48 3.46
C GLY A 291 -18.51 7.95 3.25
N PRO A 292 -18.99 7.15 4.22
CA PRO A 292 -18.79 5.71 4.25
C PRO A 292 -19.24 4.98 2.99
N THR A 293 -18.46 4.02 2.50
CA THR A 293 -18.75 3.22 1.30
C THR A 293 -19.93 2.28 1.53
N PHE A 294 -20.04 1.70 2.73
CA PHE A 294 -21.16 0.88 3.19
C PHE A 294 -21.55 1.25 4.63
N ASP A 295 -22.73 0.80 5.04
CA ASP A 295 -23.23 0.95 6.41
C ASP A 295 -22.80 -0.24 7.27
N LEU A 296 -22.11 0.01 8.38
CA LEU A 296 -21.72 -1.00 9.37
C LEU A 296 -22.16 -0.50 10.76
N PRO A 297 -23.19 -1.11 11.37
CA PRO A 297 -23.69 -0.66 12.67
C PRO A 297 -22.65 -0.76 13.79
N ASP A 298 -22.80 0.11 14.80
CA ASP A 298 -21.98 0.06 16.02
C ASP A 298 -22.08 -1.32 16.69
N GLY A 299 -20.92 -1.89 17.06
CA GLY A 299 -20.85 -3.20 17.71
C GLY A 299 -20.94 -4.38 16.74
N GLU A 300 -20.85 -4.15 15.44
CA GLU A 300 -20.69 -5.19 14.41
C GLU A 300 -19.35 -5.08 13.69
N LEU A 301 -18.94 -6.18 13.05
CA LEU A 301 -17.83 -6.26 12.11
C LEU A 301 -18.29 -6.92 10.80
N GLU A 302 -17.63 -6.58 9.70
CA GLU A 302 -17.85 -7.20 8.39
C GLU A 302 -16.73 -8.22 8.14
N PHE A 303 -17.07 -9.51 8.14
CA PHE A 303 -16.12 -10.61 8.01
C PHE A 303 -15.97 -11.02 6.54
N GLY A 304 -14.74 -11.02 6.02
CA GLY A 304 -14.45 -11.26 4.61
C GLY A 304 -14.60 -10.02 3.72
N VAL A 305 -14.47 -8.81 4.26
CA VAL A 305 -14.58 -7.55 3.48
C VAL A 305 -13.53 -7.49 2.37
N GLY A 306 -13.87 -6.87 1.24
CA GLY A 306 -12.92 -6.57 0.15
C GLY A 306 -12.17 -5.24 0.36
N ILE A 307 -11.14 -4.99 -0.46
CA ILE A 307 -10.30 -3.78 -0.34
C ILE A 307 -10.96 -2.51 -0.90
N HIS A 308 -12.07 -2.60 -1.64
CA HIS A 308 -12.84 -1.44 -2.08
C HIS A 308 -14.11 -1.22 -1.23
N GLY A 309 -14.20 -1.89 -0.07
CA GLY A 309 -15.39 -1.86 0.78
C GLY A 309 -16.54 -2.72 0.26
N GLU A 310 -16.25 -3.71 -0.60
CA GLU A 310 -17.25 -4.68 -1.01
C GLU A 310 -17.72 -5.52 0.19
N PRO A 311 -19.03 -5.84 0.27
CA PRO A 311 -19.56 -6.72 1.31
C PRO A 311 -18.75 -8.01 1.43
N GLY A 312 -18.63 -8.47 2.67
CA GLY A 312 -17.93 -9.69 2.99
C GLY A 312 -18.83 -10.92 2.89
N ARG A 313 -18.41 -11.99 3.57
CA ARG A 313 -19.21 -13.21 3.74
C ARG A 313 -20.47 -12.93 4.54
N GLU A 314 -20.29 -12.21 5.63
CA GLU A 314 -21.34 -11.95 6.61
C GLU A 314 -20.94 -10.83 7.58
N ARG A 315 -21.95 -10.27 8.23
CA ARG A 315 -21.78 -9.42 9.41
C ARG A 315 -21.85 -10.26 10.66
N ARG A 316 -21.01 -9.93 11.62
CA ARG A 316 -20.99 -10.56 12.94
C ARG A 316 -21.03 -9.48 14.01
N ALA A 317 -21.53 -9.84 15.20
CA ALA A 317 -21.32 -9.01 16.38
C ALA A 317 -19.80 -8.84 16.62
N MET A 318 -19.41 -7.74 17.26
CA MET A 318 -18.02 -7.46 17.57
C MET A 318 -17.42 -8.62 18.37
N MET A 319 -16.30 -9.13 17.87
CA MET A 319 -15.56 -10.25 18.43
C MET A 319 -14.26 -9.74 19.08
N THR A 320 -13.71 -10.52 20.00
CA THR A 320 -12.36 -10.27 20.51
C THR A 320 -11.31 -10.52 19.43
N SER A 321 -10.13 -9.93 19.59
CA SER A 321 -9.00 -10.13 18.66
C SER A 321 -8.65 -11.62 18.47
N ALA A 322 -8.71 -12.41 19.55
CA ALA A 322 -8.46 -13.84 19.53
C ALA A 322 -9.50 -14.60 18.67
N GLU A 323 -10.79 -14.32 18.87
CA GLU A 323 -11.86 -14.96 18.11
C GLU A 323 -11.81 -14.58 16.62
N ILE A 324 -11.47 -13.33 16.29
CA ILE A 324 -11.27 -12.89 14.91
C ILE A 324 -10.08 -13.64 14.29
N ALA A 325 -8.99 -13.82 15.04
CA ALA A 325 -7.79 -14.50 14.55
C ALA A 325 -8.07 -15.97 14.28
N ASP A 326 -8.76 -16.65 15.20
CA ASP A 326 -9.15 -18.05 15.06
C ASP A 326 -10.01 -18.26 13.81
N ALA A 327 -11.06 -17.44 13.64
CA ALA A 327 -11.94 -17.53 12.48
C ALA A 327 -11.21 -17.19 11.16
N SER A 328 -10.31 -16.19 11.17
CA SER A 328 -9.57 -15.79 9.98
C SER A 328 -8.56 -16.86 9.56
N VAL A 329 -7.78 -17.36 10.52
CA VAL A 329 -6.79 -18.41 10.27
C VAL A 329 -7.48 -19.70 9.84
N GLU A 330 -8.60 -20.09 10.47
CA GLU A 330 -9.39 -21.25 10.06
C GLU A 330 -9.82 -21.13 8.59
N ALA A 331 -10.48 -20.02 8.21
CA ALA A 331 -10.94 -19.82 6.83
C ALA A 331 -9.80 -19.89 5.80
N VAL A 332 -8.63 -19.34 6.11
CA VAL A 332 -7.46 -19.33 5.23
C VAL A 332 -6.82 -20.73 5.15
N VAL A 333 -6.64 -21.41 6.29
CA VAL A 333 -5.98 -22.72 6.38
C VAL A 333 -6.84 -23.84 5.83
N GLU A 334 -8.17 -23.82 6.00
CA GLU A 334 -9.06 -24.84 5.45
C GLU A 334 -9.06 -24.86 3.91
N ASP A 335 -8.90 -23.68 3.30
CA ASP A 335 -8.84 -23.52 1.86
C ASP A 335 -7.45 -23.79 1.29
N LEU A 336 -6.39 -23.25 1.93
CA LEU A 336 -5.01 -23.44 1.50
C LEU A 336 -4.48 -24.85 1.77
N ARG A 337 -4.86 -25.43 2.92
CA ARG A 337 -4.38 -26.72 3.45
C ARG A 337 -2.85 -26.84 3.49
N PRO A 338 -2.16 -25.90 4.16
CA PRO A 338 -0.72 -25.90 4.18
C PRO A 338 -0.13 -27.08 4.97
N ASP A 339 1.00 -27.58 4.49
CA ASP A 339 1.83 -28.63 5.09
C ASP A 339 3.32 -28.24 5.21
N ALA A 340 3.68 -27.02 4.82
CA ALA A 340 5.04 -26.48 4.88
C ALA A 340 5.10 -25.11 5.59
N PRO A 341 6.30 -24.55 5.83
CA PRO A 341 6.46 -23.27 6.50
C PRO A 341 5.73 -22.11 5.80
N LEU A 342 5.30 -21.14 6.61
CA LEU A 342 4.44 -20.04 6.18
C LEU A 342 5.14 -18.69 6.22
N LEU A 343 4.92 -17.87 5.19
CA LEU A 343 4.98 -16.42 5.30
C LEU A 343 3.60 -15.93 5.79
N VAL A 344 3.61 -15.03 6.78
CA VAL A 344 2.39 -14.44 7.33
C VAL A 344 2.44 -12.93 7.17
N LEU A 345 1.38 -12.36 6.62
CA LEU A 345 1.15 -10.92 6.58
C LEU A 345 -0.08 -10.60 7.42
N VAL A 346 0.12 -9.81 8.48
CA VAL A 346 -0.95 -9.19 9.26
C VAL A 346 -1.04 -7.74 8.81
N ASN A 347 -2.00 -7.49 7.90
CA ASN A 347 -2.14 -6.23 7.22
C ASN A 347 -3.24 -5.37 7.87
N GLY A 348 -2.95 -4.10 8.14
CA GLY A 348 -3.97 -3.12 8.51
C GLY A 348 -4.66 -2.53 7.28
N MET A 349 -5.97 -2.30 7.40
CA MET A 349 -6.78 -1.78 6.28
C MET A 349 -6.71 -0.25 6.13
N GLY A 350 -5.89 0.44 6.94
CA GLY A 350 -5.73 1.89 6.90
C GLY A 350 -5.71 2.51 8.28
N ALA A 351 -6.87 2.55 8.94
CA ALA A 351 -7.05 3.27 10.21
C ALA A 351 -6.74 2.44 11.48
N THR A 352 -6.37 1.16 11.35
CA THR A 352 -6.03 0.31 12.50
C THR A 352 -4.63 0.64 13.02
N PRO A 353 -4.49 1.04 14.29
CA PRO A 353 -3.18 1.34 14.88
C PRO A 353 -2.26 0.11 14.93
N LEU A 354 -0.95 0.34 14.78
CA LEU A 354 0.07 -0.72 14.95
C LEU A 354 -0.03 -1.45 16.30
N LEU A 355 -0.43 -0.74 17.37
CA LEU A 355 -0.65 -1.35 18.69
C LEU A 355 -1.65 -2.51 18.60
N GLU A 356 -2.75 -2.32 17.88
CA GLU A 356 -3.78 -3.33 17.69
C GLU A 356 -3.29 -4.44 16.74
N LEU A 357 -2.60 -4.07 15.65
CA LEU A 357 -2.05 -5.05 14.70
C LEU A 357 -1.03 -5.99 15.34
N TYR A 358 -0.16 -5.51 16.23
CA TYR A 358 0.77 -6.37 16.96
C TYR A 358 0.04 -7.27 17.97
N GLY A 359 -1.01 -6.78 18.63
CA GLY A 359 -1.88 -7.60 19.47
C GLY A 359 -2.55 -8.73 18.68
N PHE A 360 -3.14 -8.38 17.54
CA PHE A 360 -3.77 -9.34 16.63
C PHE A 360 -2.76 -10.32 16.04
N THR A 361 -1.53 -9.87 15.74
CA THR A 361 -0.44 -10.74 15.28
C THR A 361 -0.13 -11.84 16.30
N ALA A 362 -0.11 -11.51 17.60
CA ALA A 362 0.11 -12.51 18.64
C ALA A 362 -0.97 -13.61 18.61
N GLU A 363 -2.23 -13.22 18.40
CA GLU A 363 -3.36 -14.16 18.28
C GLU A 363 -3.30 -15.00 16.99
N VAL A 364 -2.90 -14.41 15.85
CA VAL A 364 -2.67 -15.15 14.61
C VAL A 364 -1.57 -16.20 14.79
N HIS A 365 -0.46 -15.83 15.43
CA HIS A 365 0.62 -16.78 15.73
C HIS A 365 0.17 -17.89 16.70
N ARG A 366 -0.65 -17.57 17.71
CA ARG A 366 -1.25 -18.57 18.60
C ARG A 366 -2.11 -19.56 17.82
N ALA A 367 -3.02 -19.07 16.99
CA ALA A 367 -3.94 -19.88 16.20
C ALA A 367 -3.19 -20.82 15.21
N LEU A 368 -2.09 -20.35 14.60
CA LEU A 368 -1.24 -21.17 13.74
C LEU A 368 -0.43 -22.21 14.52
N ALA A 369 0.11 -21.84 15.69
CA ALA A 369 0.89 -22.74 16.54
C ALA A 369 0.05 -23.90 17.09
N GLU A 370 -1.20 -23.64 17.49
CA GLU A 370 -2.16 -24.66 17.93
C GLU A 370 -2.51 -25.66 16.81
N ARG A 371 -2.37 -25.24 15.55
CA ARG A 371 -2.53 -26.08 14.34
C ARG A 371 -1.22 -26.72 13.88
N HIS A 372 -0.12 -26.55 14.63
CA HIS A 372 1.22 -27.05 14.31
C HIS A 372 1.78 -26.55 12.96
N LEU A 373 1.38 -25.35 12.53
CA LEU A 373 1.86 -24.74 11.28
C LEU A 373 3.04 -23.81 11.57
N PRO A 374 4.26 -24.13 11.10
CA PRO A 374 5.45 -23.33 11.38
C PRO A 374 5.44 -22.02 10.58
N VAL A 375 5.68 -20.90 11.24
CA VAL A 375 5.83 -19.59 10.58
C VAL A 375 7.30 -19.28 10.35
N ALA A 376 7.69 -19.08 9.09
CA ALA A 376 9.04 -18.75 8.68
C ALA A 376 9.33 -17.24 8.81
N ARG A 377 8.40 -16.39 8.36
CA ARG A 377 8.52 -14.93 8.41
C ARG A 377 7.17 -14.29 8.65
N THR A 378 7.19 -13.13 9.30
CA THR A 378 5.99 -12.33 9.56
C THR A 378 6.22 -10.89 9.14
N LEU A 379 5.23 -10.30 8.48
CA LEU A 379 5.16 -8.88 8.15
C LEU A 379 3.91 -8.29 8.80
N VAL A 380 4.04 -7.14 9.48
CA VAL A 380 2.94 -6.49 10.23
C VAL A 380 2.91 -5.00 9.89
N GLY A 381 1.76 -4.49 9.47
CA GLY A 381 1.60 -3.07 9.14
C GLY A 381 0.59 -2.83 8.01
N ASN A 382 0.60 -1.62 7.46
CA ASN A 382 -0.29 -1.24 6.36
C ASN A 382 0.42 -1.44 5.02
N TYR A 383 -0.01 -2.44 4.26
CA TYR A 383 0.61 -2.83 2.99
C TYR A 383 -0.38 -2.89 1.84
N VAL A 384 -1.61 -3.33 2.10
CA VAL A 384 -2.75 -3.37 1.18
C VAL A 384 -3.93 -2.74 1.90
N THR A 385 -4.04 -1.42 1.83
CA THR A 385 -5.03 -0.66 2.59
C THR A 385 -6.36 -0.52 1.84
N SER A 386 -7.33 0.10 2.49
CA SER A 386 -8.59 0.57 1.93
C SER A 386 -8.90 1.94 2.55
N LEU A 387 -8.14 2.96 2.14
CA LEU A 387 -8.23 4.34 2.66
C LEU A 387 -8.18 4.39 4.21
N ASP A 388 -9.25 4.86 4.84
CA ASP A 388 -9.42 5.02 6.28
C ASP A 388 -10.23 3.88 6.93
N MET A 389 -10.34 2.73 6.27
CA MET A 389 -10.98 1.54 6.85
C MET A 389 -10.24 1.12 8.13
N ALA A 390 -10.95 1.05 9.25
CA ALA A 390 -10.50 0.31 10.43
C ALA A 390 -10.80 -1.18 10.20
N GLY A 391 -9.81 -2.02 10.42
CA GLY A 391 -9.85 -3.44 10.06
C GLY A 391 -8.46 -4.05 9.86
N SER A 392 -8.42 -5.35 9.62
CA SER A 392 -7.18 -6.05 9.29
C SER A 392 -7.44 -7.18 8.32
N SER A 393 -6.41 -7.65 7.64
CA SER A 393 -6.42 -8.89 6.90
C SER A 393 -5.26 -9.80 7.30
N VAL A 394 -5.50 -11.09 7.19
CA VAL A 394 -4.47 -12.13 7.35
C VAL A 394 -4.24 -12.77 6.01
N SER A 395 -3.01 -12.70 5.53
CA SER A 395 -2.56 -13.40 4.33
C SER A 395 -1.49 -14.42 4.70
N ILE A 396 -1.66 -15.64 4.22
CA ILE A 396 -0.73 -16.75 4.44
C ILE A 396 -0.24 -17.24 3.09
N CYS A 397 1.08 -17.39 2.96
CA CYS A 397 1.72 -18.02 1.80
C CYS A 397 2.57 -19.19 2.28
N GLN A 398 2.26 -20.40 1.81
CA GLN A 398 3.14 -21.54 2.02
C GLN A 398 4.39 -21.41 1.14
N VAL A 399 5.56 -21.66 1.73
CA VAL A 399 6.84 -21.55 1.04
C VAL A 399 7.69 -22.81 1.18
N ASP A 400 8.40 -23.11 0.09
CA ASP A 400 9.55 -24.01 0.09
C ASP A 400 10.87 -23.21 0.24
N GLU A 401 12.00 -23.90 0.11
CA GLU A 401 13.32 -23.27 0.21
C GLU A 401 13.55 -22.20 -0.88
N GLU A 402 13.01 -22.39 -2.08
CA GLU A 402 13.17 -21.46 -3.18
C GLU A 402 12.39 -20.17 -2.94
N LEU A 403 11.09 -20.28 -2.63
CA LEU A 403 10.23 -19.12 -2.37
C LEU A 403 10.71 -18.34 -1.14
N LEU A 404 11.16 -19.03 -0.09
CA LEU A 404 11.73 -18.39 1.09
C LEU A 404 13.02 -17.63 0.77
N ARG A 405 13.91 -18.19 -0.05
CA ARG A 405 15.13 -17.51 -0.51
C ARG A 405 14.82 -16.25 -1.33
N LEU A 406 13.80 -16.31 -2.20
CA LEU A 406 13.37 -15.15 -3.00
C LEU A 406 12.69 -14.08 -2.14
N TRP A 407 11.94 -14.47 -1.11
CA TRP A 407 11.42 -13.57 -0.11
C TRP A 407 12.56 -12.84 0.61
N ASP A 408 13.53 -13.58 1.15
CA ASP A 408 14.66 -13.01 1.91
C ASP A 408 15.65 -12.20 1.03
N ALA A 409 15.57 -12.32 -0.30
CA ALA A 409 16.42 -11.56 -1.22
C ALA A 409 16.25 -10.03 -1.03
N PRO A 410 17.33 -9.23 -1.21
CA PRO A 410 17.30 -7.78 -1.00
C PRO A 410 16.16 -7.06 -1.71
N VAL A 411 15.59 -6.06 -1.04
CA VAL A 411 14.55 -5.19 -1.59
C VAL A 411 14.79 -3.75 -1.14
N SER A 412 14.54 -2.81 -2.04
CA SER A 412 14.64 -1.38 -1.75
C SER A 412 13.56 -0.64 -2.52
N THR A 413 12.39 -0.52 -1.89
CA THR A 413 11.24 0.27 -2.32
C THR A 413 10.86 1.28 -1.23
N PRO A 414 10.02 2.28 -1.52
CA PRO A 414 9.50 3.20 -0.50
C PRO A 414 8.88 2.51 0.73
N ALA A 415 8.19 1.38 0.54
CA ALA A 415 7.41 0.72 1.58
C ALA A 415 8.02 -0.61 2.08
N LEU A 416 9.02 -1.15 1.39
CA LEU A 416 9.66 -2.42 1.77
C LEU A 416 11.18 -2.35 1.57
N ARG A 417 11.94 -2.58 2.65
CA ARG A 417 13.39 -2.41 2.60
C ARG A 417 14.13 -3.36 3.54
N TRP A 418 14.96 -4.23 2.96
CA TRP A 418 15.93 -5.05 3.70
C TRP A 418 17.06 -5.53 2.78
N GLY A 419 18.19 -5.93 3.39
CA GLY A 419 19.36 -6.45 2.66
C GLY A 419 20.02 -5.42 1.73
N CYS A 420 19.79 -4.13 1.97
CA CYS A 420 20.25 -3.01 1.13
C CYS A 420 21.37 -2.19 1.77
#